data_AF-A0A2T0TP24-F1
#
_entry.id   AF-A0A2T0TP24-F1
#
_cell.length_a   1.000
_cell.length_b   1.000
_cell.length_c   1.000
_cell.angle_alpha   90.00
_cell.angle_beta   90.00
_cell.angle_gamma   90.00
#
_symmetry.space_group_name_H-M   'P 1'
#
loop_
_entity.id
_entity.type
_entity.pdbx_description
1 polymer ?
#
loop_
_entity_poly.entity_id
_entity_poly.type
_entity_poly.pdbx_seq_one_letter_code
_entity_poly.pdbx_strand_id
1 'polypeptide(L)'
;MSPALPADDYSDDLPADGAGATITPYRDGPLLVRGDFRLVDQDGTEIDPGRKTVALCRCGKSGIKPFCDGTHKRSGFSAPSAPSRPRPAAAIRSASRQGDGPA
;
A
#
# COMPACT_ATOMS: atom_id res chain seq x y z
N MET A 1 -22.00 20.80 -9.10
CA MET A 1 -20.58 21.18 -9.20
C MET A 1 -19.80 20.24 -8.30
N SER A 2 -19.17 19.21 -8.87
CA SER A 2 -18.37 18.26 -8.10
C SER A 2 -17.09 18.94 -7.62
N PRO A 3 -16.72 18.87 -6.34
CA PRO A 3 -15.41 19.32 -5.92
C PRO A 3 -14.35 18.40 -6.53
N ALA A 4 -13.36 19.01 -7.19
CA ALA A 4 -12.17 18.32 -7.64
C ALA A 4 -11.43 17.79 -6.40
N LEU A 5 -11.13 16.49 -6.39
CA LEU A 5 -10.21 15.93 -5.41
C LEU A 5 -8.85 16.63 -5.58
N PRO A 6 -8.17 17.04 -4.49
CA PRO A 6 -6.85 17.64 -4.58
C PRO A 6 -5.89 16.66 -5.27
N ALA A 7 -5.07 17.17 -6.18
CA ALA A 7 -4.03 16.41 -6.84
C ALA A 7 -3.10 15.81 -5.77
N ASP A 8 -2.80 14.53 -5.93
CA ASP A 8 -1.92 13.75 -5.06
C ASP A 8 -0.51 14.38 -5.06
N ASP A 9 -0.26 15.32 -4.16
CA ASP A 9 1.06 15.85 -3.81
C ASP A 9 1.73 14.91 -2.80
N TYR A 10 1.90 13.64 -3.19
CA TYR A 10 2.86 12.76 -2.50
C TYR A 10 4.25 13.16 -2.98
N SER A 11 4.75 14.28 -2.46
CA SER A 11 6.11 14.74 -2.70
C SER A 11 7.09 13.63 -2.28
N ASP A 12 8.05 13.39 -3.17
CA ASP A 12 9.02 12.28 -3.19
C ASP A 12 10.14 12.46 -2.12
N ASP A 13 9.80 13.06 -0.98
CA ASP A 13 10.71 13.28 0.15
C ASP A 13 10.73 12.05 1.07
N LEU A 14 11.03 10.88 0.51
CA LEU A 14 11.32 9.69 1.30
C LEU A 14 12.80 9.75 1.74
N PRO A 15 13.12 9.71 3.05
CA PRO A 15 14.50 9.73 3.52
C PRO A 15 15.32 8.59 2.90
N ALA A 16 16.49 8.94 2.38
CA ALA A 16 17.32 8.08 1.53
C ALA A 16 18.22 7.08 2.30
N ASP A 17 18.04 6.95 3.61
CA ASP A 17 18.99 6.30 4.50
C ASP A 17 18.39 5.13 5.29
N GLY A 18 18.26 3.98 4.61
CA GLY A 18 18.41 2.65 5.23
C GLY A 18 17.16 1.76 5.30
N ALA A 19 16.94 0.95 4.24
CA ALA A 19 15.94 -0.14 4.15
C ALA A 19 14.48 0.26 4.42
N GLY A 20 13.88 0.97 3.47
CA GLY A 20 12.45 1.28 3.47
C GLY A 20 11.54 0.04 3.61
N ALA A 21 10.26 0.29 3.87
CA ALA A 21 9.31 -0.77 4.14
C ALA A 21 9.07 -1.71 2.94
N THR A 22 9.03 -3.02 3.22
CA THR A 22 8.55 -4.02 2.27
C THR A 22 7.09 -4.36 2.58
N ILE A 23 6.21 -4.24 1.58
CA ILE A 23 4.80 -4.63 1.67
C ILE A 23 4.56 -5.86 0.81
N THR A 24 4.20 -6.99 1.42
CA THR A 24 3.92 -8.26 0.75
C THR A 24 2.44 -8.61 0.84
N PRO A 25 1.66 -8.58 -0.26
CA PRO A 25 0.31 -9.14 -0.27
C PRO A 25 0.38 -10.68 -0.19
N TYR A 26 -0.23 -11.26 0.84
CA TYR A 26 -0.35 -12.71 0.95
C TYR A 26 -1.57 -13.20 0.18
N ARG A 27 -1.42 -14.29 -0.59
CA ARG A 27 -2.54 -14.97 -1.23
C ARG A 27 -3.63 -15.23 -0.20
N ASP A 28 -4.87 -14.82 -0.52
CA ASP A 28 -6.05 -15.00 0.31
C ASP A 28 -5.90 -14.43 1.74
N GLY A 29 -4.96 -13.50 1.92
CA GLY A 29 -4.51 -13.03 3.22
C GLY A 29 -4.20 -11.54 3.29
N PRO A 30 -3.54 -11.09 4.37
CA PRO A 30 -3.29 -9.69 4.66
C PRO A 30 -2.20 -9.07 3.78
N LEU A 31 -1.97 -7.77 3.98
CA LEU A 31 -0.75 -7.09 3.56
C LEU A 31 0.27 -7.18 4.71
N LEU A 32 1.40 -7.85 4.48
CA LEU A 32 2.47 -7.97 5.47
C LEU A 32 3.49 -6.86 5.25
N VAL A 33 3.59 -5.94 6.21
CA VAL A 33 4.53 -4.82 6.20
C VAL A 33 5.72 -5.16 7.07
N ARG A 34 6.94 -4.95 6.58
CA ARG A 34 8.20 -5.16 7.30
C ARG A 34 9.16 -4.01 7.06
N GLY A 35 10.05 -3.77 8.02
CA GLY A 35 11.10 -2.75 7.92
C GLY A 35 10.67 -1.46 8.61
N ASP A 36 11.27 -0.36 8.18
CA ASP A 36 11.02 0.94 8.79
C ASP A 36 9.85 1.64 8.06
N PHE A 37 8.74 1.80 8.78
CA PHE A 37 7.51 2.45 8.31
C PHE A 37 6.86 3.24 9.44
N ARG A 38 6.08 4.25 9.05
CA ARG A 38 5.11 4.92 9.90
C ARG A 38 3.71 4.50 9.48
N LEU A 39 2.83 4.27 10.45
CA LEU A 39 1.42 4.01 10.20
C LEU A 39 0.64 5.21 10.73
N VAL A 40 -0.12 5.87 9.87
CA VAL A 40 -0.90 7.07 10.21
C VAL A 40 -2.33 6.90 9.70
N ASP A 41 -3.28 7.55 10.36
CA ASP A 41 -4.64 7.73 9.83
C ASP A 41 -4.73 8.93 8.87
N GLN A 42 -5.93 9.19 8.32
CA GLN A 42 -6.15 10.31 7.40
C GLN A 42 -5.98 11.69 8.03
N ASP A 43 -6.05 11.79 9.36
CA ASP A 43 -5.90 13.03 10.11
C ASP A 43 -4.42 13.26 10.49
N GLY A 44 -3.52 12.34 10.11
CA GLY A 44 -2.10 12.38 10.40
C GLY A 44 -1.73 11.83 11.77
N THR A 45 -2.69 11.25 12.51
CA THR A 45 -2.44 10.66 13.83
C THR A 45 -1.65 9.37 13.67
N GLU A 46 -0.58 9.21 14.46
CA GLU A 46 0.23 8.01 14.43
C GLU A 46 -0.49 6.84 15.11
N ILE A 47 -0.51 5.69 14.42
CA ILE A 47 -1.04 4.43 14.92
C ILE A 47 0.15 3.57 15.32
N ASP A 48 0.26 3.23 16.61
CA ASP A 48 1.32 2.33 17.09
C ASP A 48 1.19 0.93 16.43
N PRO A 49 2.17 0.50 15.62
CA PRO A 49 2.16 -0.83 15.02
C PRO A 49 2.50 -1.95 16.02
N GLY A 50 3.03 -1.61 17.19
CA GLY A 50 3.47 -2.51 18.26
C GLY A 50 4.74 -3.31 17.94
N ARG A 51 5.15 -3.39 16.67
CA ARG A 51 6.31 -4.16 16.19
C ARG A 51 6.74 -3.73 14.79
N LYS A 52 8.00 -4.04 14.43
CA LYS A 52 8.59 -3.80 13.09
C LYS A 52 7.97 -4.63 11.95
N THR A 53 6.98 -5.46 12.24
CA THR A 53 6.30 -6.29 11.23
C THR A 53 4.82 -6.41 11.56
N VAL A 54 3.95 -5.87 10.71
CA VAL A 54 2.51 -5.89 10.94
C VAL A 54 1.76 -6.51 9.78
N ALA A 55 0.60 -7.08 10.09
CA ALA A 55 -0.33 -7.59 9.08
C ALA A 55 -1.53 -6.65 9.02
N LEU A 56 -1.70 -5.96 7.89
CA LEU A 56 -2.83 -5.05 7.66
C LEU A 56 -3.97 -5.80 6.96
N CYS A 57 -5.20 -5.45 7.33
CA CYS A 57 -6.40 -6.04 6.79
C CYS A 57 -6.54 -5.74 5.30
N ARG A 58 -6.61 -6.80 4.48
CA ARG A 58 -6.92 -6.71 3.05
C ARG A 58 -8.34 -7.14 2.70
N CYS A 59 -8.97 -7.94 3.57
CA CYS A 59 -10.28 -8.53 3.32
C CYS A 59 -11.47 -7.65 3.72
N GLY A 60 -11.25 -6.53 4.43
CA GLY A 60 -12.29 -5.63 4.91
C GLY A 60 -13.09 -6.12 6.12
N LYS A 61 -12.88 -7.35 6.59
CA LYS A 61 -13.73 -8.00 7.61
C LYS A 61 -13.12 -8.11 9.01
N SER A 62 -11.90 -7.61 9.23
CA SER A 62 -11.29 -7.66 10.57
C SER A 62 -12.08 -6.81 11.58
N GLY A 63 -12.16 -7.26 12.84
CA GLY A 63 -12.69 -6.51 13.98
C GLY A 63 -11.69 -5.54 14.62
N ILE A 64 -10.41 -5.59 14.24
CA ILE A 64 -9.33 -4.75 14.80
C ILE A 64 -8.63 -3.92 13.72
N LYS A 65 -9.39 -3.38 12.76
CA LYS A 65 -8.84 -2.55 11.68
C LYS A 65 -7.98 -1.41 12.24
N PRO A 66 -6.87 -1.05 11.57
CA PRO A 66 -6.43 -1.52 10.25
C PRO A 66 -5.69 -2.87 10.26
N PHE A 67 -5.54 -3.52 11.41
CA PHE A 67 -4.81 -4.77 11.55
C PHE A 67 -5.61 -5.99 11.10
N CYS A 68 -4.91 -7.09 10.83
CA CYS A 68 -5.50 -8.38 10.51
C CYS A 68 -5.58 -9.29 11.75
N ASP A 69 -6.79 -9.77 12.07
CA ASP A 69 -7.08 -10.76 13.13
C ASP A 69 -7.29 -12.20 12.61
N GLY A 70 -7.03 -12.45 11.33
CA GLY A 70 -7.26 -13.76 10.71
C GLY A 70 -8.67 -14.00 10.19
N THR A 71 -9.60 -13.05 10.32
CA THR A 71 -10.97 -13.17 9.79
C THR A 71 -11.03 -13.49 8.29
N HIS A 72 -10.00 -13.10 7.52
CA HIS A 72 -9.87 -13.46 6.11
C HIS A 72 -10.09 -14.97 5.86
N LYS A 73 -9.55 -15.84 6.72
CA LYS A 73 -9.68 -17.30 6.60
C LYS A 73 -11.13 -17.77 6.73
N ARG A 74 -11.82 -17.33 7.78
CA ARG A 74 -13.22 -17.73 8.05
C ARG A 74 -14.20 -17.09 7.07
N SER A 75 -13.83 -15.95 6.50
CA SER A 75 -14.69 -15.17 5.61
C SER A 75 -14.63 -15.54 4.14
N GLY A 76 -13.79 -16.53 3.78
CA GLY A 76 -13.58 -16.97 2.40
C GLY A 76 -12.95 -15.91 1.50
N PHE A 77 -12.09 -15.05 2.04
CA PHE A 77 -11.43 -14.03 1.23
C PHE A 77 -10.52 -14.69 0.20
N SER A 78 -10.72 -14.39 -1.09
CA SER A 78 -9.87 -14.89 -2.16
C SER A 78 -9.31 -13.73 -2.97
N ALA A 79 -7.98 -13.66 -3.07
CA ALA A 79 -7.30 -12.68 -3.90
C ALA A 79 -5.84 -13.10 -4.15
N PRO A 80 -5.32 -12.89 -5.38
CA PRO A 80 -3.93 -13.15 -5.69
C PRO A 80 -2.99 -12.26 -4.86
N SER A 81 -1.72 -12.67 -4.77
CA SER A 81 -0.64 -11.88 -4.17
C SER A 81 -0.08 -10.82 -5.13
N ALA A 82 -0.25 -11.01 -6.43
CA ALA A 82 0.15 -10.08 -7.49
C ALA A 82 -1.10 -9.44 -8.15
N PRO A 83 -0.95 -8.27 -8.79
CA PRO A 83 -2.02 -7.68 -9.59
C PRO A 83 -2.48 -8.66 -10.69
N SER A 84 -3.79 -8.82 -10.87
CA SER A 84 -4.37 -9.59 -11.97
C SER A 84 -4.42 -8.82 -13.29
N ARG A 85 -4.25 -7.50 -13.23
CA ARG A 85 -4.18 -6.57 -14.37
C ARG A 85 -3.16 -5.47 -14.07
N PRO A 86 -2.55 -4.85 -15.11
CA PRO A 86 -1.67 -3.71 -14.93
C PRO A 86 -2.38 -2.54 -14.25
N ARG A 87 -1.67 -1.80 -13.39
CA ARG A 87 -2.17 -0.53 -12.85
C ARG A 87 -2.20 0.50 -14.00
N PRO A 88 -3.29 1.22 -14.27
CA PRO A 88 -3.34 2.22 -15.34
C PRO A 88 -2.20 3.25 -15.23
N ALA A 89 -1.89 3.72 -14.02
CA ALA A 89 -0.78 4.64 -13.77
C ALA A 89 0.61 4.05 -14.09
N ALA A 90 0.78 2.73 -14.06
CA ALA A 90 2.04 2.11 -14.48
C ALA A 90 2.25 2.22 -15.99
N ALA A 91 1.18 2.16 -16.80
CA ALA A 91 1.26 2.34 -18.25
C ALA A 91 1.63 3.79 -18.63
N ILE A 92 1.13 4.78 -17.89
CA ILE A 92 1.42 6.20 -18.12
C ILE A 92 2.92 6.49 -17.90
N ARG A 93 3.52 5.96 -16.82
CA ARG A 93 4.95 6.13 -16.52
C ARG A 93 5.89 5.49 -17.55
N SER A 94 5.45 4.42 -18.22
CA SER A 94 6.23 3.77 -19.29
C SER A 94 6.30 4.63 -20.55
N ALA A 95 5.20 5.29 -20.92
CA ALA A 95 5.12 6.13 -22.11
C ALA A 95 5.97 7.41 -22.01
N SER A 96 6.06 8.01 -20.82
CA SER A 96 6.82 9.25 -20.61
C SER A 96 8.34 9.07 -20.62
N ARG A 97 8.88 7.83 -20.56
CA ARG A 97 10.33 7.57 -20.59
C ARG A 97 10.89 7.29 -21.98
N GLN A 98 10.04 7.19 -23.01
CA GLN A 98 10.46 6.89 -24.39
C GLN A 98 10.70 8.14 -25.26
N GLY A 99 10.72 9.35 -24.68
CA GLY A 99 10.79 10.61 -25.42
C GLY A 99 12.15 11.34 -25.47
N ASP A 100 13.12 11.01 -24.63
CA ASP A 100 14.39 11.76 -24.53
C ASP A 100 15.60 10.83 -24.69
N GLY A 101 15.94 10.51 -25.94
CA GLY A 101 17.25 9.95 -26.30
C GLY A 101 18.03 11.01 -27.08
N PRO A 102 19.28 11.35 -26.70
CA PRO A 102 20.05 12.40 -27.40
C PRO A 102 20.43 11.94 -28.82
N ALA A 103 20.30 12.88 -29.76
CA ALA A 103 20.83 12.79 -31.12
C ALA A 103 22.36 12.97 -31.15
#